data_AF-A0A953X051-F1
#
_entry.id   AF-A0A953X051-F1
#
_cell.length_a   1.000
_cell.length_b   1.000
_cell.length_c   1.000
_cell.angle_alpha   90.00
_cell.angle_beta   90.00
_cell.angle_gamma   90.00
#
_symmetry.space_group_name_H-M   'P 1'
#
loop_
_entity.id
_entity.type
_entity.pdbx_description
1 polymer ?
#
loop_
_entity_poly.entity_id
_entity_poly.type
_entity_poly.pdbx_seq_one_letter_code
_entity_poly.pdbx_strand_id
1 'polypeptide(L)'
;MLDDWFRIAFEEARLATTDVIGRAKLHLAPDTLRRTLGQRTRARLKLLEIIVRRLIVLLALSITLAPSNPRTKSAPAPLPEGVEDVTSSFPRVRRPALRLLWTTQYYSLNDPGFPEGLPRTTGPIPARPLMLKAHALMQVLKDPEAHARRVARVIARSRGKGEACPLIPPLAEARRLRRELSIISDGLPMLIRQAWASCADTS
;
A
#
# COMPACT_ATOMS: atom_id res chain seq x y z
N MET A 1 -21.98 9.05 4.98
CA MET A 1 -22.29 7.90 4.10
C MET A 1 -21.02 7.23 3.57
N LEU A 2 -20.03 7.98 3.05
CA LEU A 2 -18.74 7.40 2.62
C LEU A 2 -17.93 6.79 3.77
N ASP A 3 -18.02 7.35 4.99
CA ASP A 3 -17.23 6.87 6.14
C ASP A 3 -17.60 5.44 6.56
N ASP A 4 -18.91 5.12 6.58
CA ASP A 4 -19.38 3.76 6.88
C ASP A 4 -18.94 2.75 5.82
N TRP A 5 -18.94 3.15 4.55
CA TRP A 5 -18.48 2.30 3.45
C TRP A 5 -16.97 2.01 3.56
N PHE A 6 -16.15 3.03 3.86
CA PHE A 6 -14.72 2.84 4.07
C PHE A 6 -14.45 1.93 5.26
N ARG A 7 -15.16 2.11 6.38
CA ARG A 7 -15.04 1.25 7.56
C ARG A 7 -15.29 -0.22 7.21
N ILE A 8 -16.36 -0.51 6.48
CA ILE A 8 -16.69 -1.86 6.02
C ILE A 8 -15.58 -2.39 5.09
N ALA A 9 -15.13 -1.59 4.13
CA ALA A 9 -14.12 -2.00 3.17
C ALA A 9 -12.75 -2.32 3.81
N PHE A 10 -12.30 -1.50 4.76
CA PHE A 10 -11.06 -1.75 5.49
C PHE A 10 -11.16 -2.95 6.44
N GLU A 11 -12.31 -3.15 7.08
CA GLU A 11 -12.52 -4.33 7.93
C GLU A 11 -12.53 -5.61 7.09
N GLU A 12 -13.18 -5.61 5.93
CA GLU A 12 -13.15 -6.74 5.00
C GLU A 12 -11.73 -7.05 4.49
N ALA A 13 -10.92 -6.02 4.22
CA ALA A 13 -9.51 -6.19 3.86
C ALA A 13 -8.68 -6.77 5.03
N ARG A 14 -9.00 -6.39 6.27
CA ARG A 14 -8.36 -6.90 7.49
C ARG A 14 -8.70 -8.36 7.73
N LEU A 15 -9.96 -8.73 7.61
CA LEU A 15 -10.42 -10.12 7.71
C LEU A 15 -9.78 -10.99 6.63
N ALA A 16 -9.74 -10.53 5.38
CA ALA A 16 -9.09 -11.25 4.29
C ALA A 16 -7.57 -11.41 4.50
N THR A 17 -6.90 -10.39 5.06
CA THR A 17 -5.46 -10.48 5.40
C THR A 17 -5.23 -11.51 6.51
N THR A 18 -6.09 -11.52 7.53
CA THR A 18 -6.03 -12.48 8.65
C THR A 18 -6.28 -13.91 8.18
N ASP A 19 -7.24 -14.13 7.28
CA ASP A 19 -7.49 -15.43 6.65
C ASP A 19 -6.26 -15.96 5.90
N VAL A 20 -5.57 -15.09 5.14
CA VAL A 20 -4.33 -15.47 4.45
C VAL A 20 -3.21 -15.84 5.43
N ILE A 21 -3.05 -15.08 6.52
CA ILE A 21 -2.09 -15.38 7.59
C ILE A 21 -2.39 -16.73 8.24
N GLY A 22 -3.66 -17.00 8.56
CA GLY A 22 -4.12 -18.24 9.18
C GLY A 22 -3.89 -19.45 8.28
N ARG A 23 -4.35 -19.40 7.02
CA ARG A 23 -4.21 -20.51 6.06
C ARG A 23 -2.76 -20.89 5.76
N ALA A 24 -1.87 -19.90 5.73
CA ALA A 24 -0.45 -20.12 5.49
C ALA A 24 0.34 -20.34 6.80
N LYS A 25 -0.34 -20.39 7.96
CA LYS A 25 0.27 -20.52 9.30
C LYS A 25 1.42 -19.53 9.53
N LEU A 26 1.34 -18.33 8.95
CA LEU A 26 2.42 -17.34 9.04
C LEU A 26 2.63 -16.83 10.47
N HIS A 27 1.62 -16.94 11.32
CA HIS A 27 1.69 -16.61 12.75
C HIS A 27 2.62 -17.56 13.53
N LEU A 28 2.89 -18.77 13.01
CA LEU A 28 3.85 -19.72 13.61
C LEU A 28 5.29 -19.45 13.17
N ALA A 29 5.55 -18.38 12.41
CA ALA A 29 6.86 -18.02 11.90
C ALA A 29 7.63 -19.18 11.23
N PRO A 30 7.06 -19.89 10.23
CA PRO A 30 7.77 -20.93 9.52
C PRO A 30 8.95 -20.35 8.74
N ASP A 31 10.06 -21.08 8.60
CA ASP A 31 11.19 -20.62 7.77
C ASP A 31 10.85 -20.66 6.28
N THR A 32 10.21 -21.76 5.85
CA THR A 32 9.83 -22.00 4.45
C THR A 32 8.40 -22.52 4.32
N LEU A 33 7.80 -22.25 3.16
CA LEU A 33 6.51 -22.80 2.75
C LEU A 33 6.67 -23.72 1.55
N ARG A 34 5.79 -24.72 1.46
CA ARG A 34 5.61 -25.51 0.23
C ARG A 34 5.32 -24.57 -0.94
N ARG A 35 5.91 -24.87 -2.10
CA ARG A 35 5.87 -24.01 -3.30
C ARG A 35 4.46 -23.54 -3.67
N THR A 36 3.50 -24.47 -3.76
CA THR A 36 2.11 -24.15 -4.15
C THR A 36 1.43 -23.23 -3.14
N LEU A 37 1.61 -23.51 -1.85
CA LEU A 37 1.10 -22.67 -0.76
C LEU A 37 1.74 -21.28 -0.80
N GLY A 38 3.07 -21.20 -0.89
CA GLY A 38 3.79 -19.93 -0.94
C GLY A 38 3.42 -19.07 -2.14
N GLN A 39 3.25 -19.66 -3.34
CA GLN A 39 2.78 -18.92 -4.52
C GLN A 39 1.36 -18.40 -4.34
N ARG A 40 0.45 -19.24 -3.82
CA ARG A 40 -0.94 -18.84 -3.56
C ARG A 40 -1.01 -17.71 -2.53
N THR A 41 -0.25 -17.81 -1.45
CA THR A 41 -0.13 -16.78 -0.41
C THR A 41 0.43 -15.49 -0.98
N ARG A 42 1.52 -15.57 -1.76
CA ARG A 42 2.11 -14.40 -2.43
C ARG A 42 1.13 -13.70 -3.35
N ALA A 43 0.41 -14.46 -4.18
CA ALA A 43 -0.61 -13.92 -5.08
C ALA A 43 -1.73 -13.21 -4.30
N ARG A 44 -2.28 -13.85 -3.26
CA ARG A 44 -3.33 -13.25 -2.41
C ARG A 44 -2.86 -12.00 -1.69
N LEU A 45 -1.67 -12.01 -1.09
CA LEU A 45 -1.09 -10.81 -0.46
C LEU A 45 -0.83 -9.69 -1.48
N LYS A 46 -0.49 -10.01 -2.73
CA LYS A 46 -0.34 -9.02 -3.81
C LYS A 46 -1.69 -8.41 -4.21
N LEU A 47 -2.74 -9.22 -4.32
CA LEU A 47 -4.09 -8.72 -4.58
C LEU A 47 -4.59 -7.82 -3.44
N LEU A 48 -4.42 -8.25 -2.18
CA LEU A 48 -4.77 -7.45 -1.01
C LEU A 48 -4.00 -6.13 -0.97
N GLU A 49 -2.71 -6.12 -1.28
CA GLU A 49 -1.94 -4.88 -1.39
C GLU A 49 -2.53 -3.91 -2.41
N ILE A 50 -2.92 -4.41 -3.59
CA ILE A 50 -3.50 -3.56 -4.63
C ILE A 50 -4.82 -2.96 -4.15
N ILE A 51 -5.67 -3.74 -3.49
CA ILE A 51 -6.97 -3.29 -2.99
C ILE A 51 -6.80 -2.28 -1.85
N VAL A 52 -5.99 -2.59 -0.84
CA VAL A 52 -5.72 -1.68 0.27
C VAL A 52 -5.15 -0.36 -0.23
N ARG A 53 -4.20 -0.42 -1.17
CA ARG A 53 -3.66 0.79 -1.81
C ARG A 53 -4.75 1.62 -2.49
N ARG A 54 -5.64 0.99 -3.28
CA ARG A 54 -6.74 1.67 -3.95
C ARG A 54 -7.72 2.31 -2.96
N LEU A 55 -8.06 1.60 -1.88
CA LEU A 55 -8.88 2.14 -0.80
C LEU A 55 -8.23 3.36 -0.15
N ILE A 56 -6.94 3.29 0.15
CA ILE A 56 -6.19 4.42 0.72
C ILE A 56 -6.13 5.60 -0.25
N VAL A 57 -5.96 5.37 -1.55
CA VAL A 57 -5.98 6.44 -2.57
C VAL A 57 -7.36 7.07 -2.67
N LEU A 58 -8.42 6.26 -2.68
CA LEU A 58 -9.79 6.77 -2.72
C LEU A 58 -10.11 7.61 -1.47
N LEU A 59 -9.73 7.12 -0.28
CA LEU A 59 -9.85 7.87 0.97
C LEU A 59 -8.99 9.14 0.95
N ALA A 60 -7.80 9.09 0.35
CA ALA A 60 -6.95 10.27 0.22
C ALA A 60 -7.58 11.35 -0.67
N LEU A 61 -8.30 10.96 -1.72
CA LEU A 61 -8.99 11.89 -2.62
C LEU A 61 -10.22 12.52 -1.98
N SER A 62 -10.87 11.84 -1.01
CA SER A 62 -11.99 12.41 -0.26
C SER A 62 -11.56 13.34 0.88
N ILE A 63 -10.28 13.39 1.25
CA ILE A 63 -9.78 14.27 2.32
C ILE A 63 -9.50 15.66 1.76
N THR A 64 -10.18 16.66 2.32
CA THR A 64 -9.79 18.08 2.18
C THR A 64 -8.58 18.37 3.07
N LEU A 65 -7.45 18.73 2.46
CA LEU A 65 -6.25 19.09 3.19
C LEU A 65 -6.23 20.60 3.45
N ALA A 66 -6.00 20.99 4.70
CA ALA A 66 -5.54 22.34 4.99
C ALA A 66 -4.17 22.59 4.31
N PRO A 67 -3.89 23.80 3.81
CA PRO A 67 -2.64 24.12 3.15
C PRO A 67 -1.47 23.79 4.08
N SER A 68 -0.61 22.85 3.66
CA SER A 68 0.53 22.46 4.48
C SER A 68 1.61 23.52 4.38
N ASN A 69 1.79 24.30 5.44
CA ASN A 69 2.95 25.19 5.57
C ASN A 69 4.22 24.32 5.49
N PRO A 70 5.21 24.63 4.63
CA PRO A 70 6.43 23.84 4.54
C PRO A 70 7.06 23.71 5.93
N ARG A 71 7.23 22.46 6.38
CA ARG A 71 7.90 22.17 7.64
C ARG A 71 9.35 22.61 7.49
N THR A 72 9.70 23.76 8.07
CA THR A 72 11.08 24.17 8.29
C THR A 72 11.81 22.98 8.91
N LYS A 73 12.86 22.50 8.23
CA LYS A 73 13.74 21.49 8.81
C LYS A 73 14.32 22.13 10.06
N SER A 74 13.81 21.76 11.24
CA SER A 74 14.46 22.14 12.49
C SER A 74 15.85 21.55 12.43
N ALA A 75 16.87 22.41 12.46
CA ALA A 75 18.22 21.98 12.75
C ALA A 75 18.18 21.18 14.07
N PRO A 76 18.94 20.07 14.19
CA PRO A 76 19.05 19.37 15.45
C PRO A 76 19.51 20.37 16.51
N ALA A 77 18.82 20.39 17.66
CA ALA A 77 19.22 21.23 18.78
C ALA A 77 20.66 20.85 19.19
N PRO A 78 21.54 21.83 19.46
CA PRO A 78 22.89 21.52 19.94
C PRO A 78 22.79 20.74 21.24
N LEU A 79 23.44 19.57 21.28
CA LEU A 79 23.53 18.73 22.46
C LEU A 79 24.35 19.47 23.53
N PRO A 80 23.98 19.37 24.82
CA PRO A 80 24.80 19.89 25.90
C PRO A 80 26.14 19.16 25.96
N GLU A 81 27.20 19.91 26.27
CA GLU A 81 28.58 19.47 26.30
C GLU A 81 28.75 18.29 27.27
N GLY A 82 29.17 17.12 26.75
CA GLY A 82 29.41 15.90 27.53
C GLY A 82 28.43 14.73 27.33
N VAL A 83 27.41 14.85 26.46
CA VAL A 83 26.50 13.73 26.13
C VAL A 83 26.85 13.16 24.76
N GLU A 84 27.45 11.97 24.74
CA GLU A 84 27.62 11.19 23.51
C GLU A 84 26.25 10.74 22.98
N ASP A 85 26.01 11.00 21.70
CA ASP A 85 24.74 10.72 21.04
C ASP A 85 24.63 9.22 20.67
N VAL A 86 24.40 8.36 21.67
CA VAL A 86 24.29 6.88 21.54
C VAL A 86 23.10 6.46 20.65
N THR A 87 22.22 7.39 20.31
CA THR A 87 21.10 7.19 19.37
C THR A 87 21.54 6.83 17.95
N SER A 88 22.80 7.13 17.60
CA SER A 88 23.42 6.77 16.33
C SER A 88 23.93 5.31 16.29
N SER A 89 24.12 4.68 17.45
CA SER A 89 24.61 3.31 17.60
C SER A 89 23.52 2.24 17.45
N PHE A 90 22.23 2.63 17.53
CA PHE A 90 21.13 1.71 17.29
C PHE A 90 20.82 1.63 15.78
N PRO A 91 20.91 0.45 15.15
CA PRO A 91 20.48 0.31 13.76
C PRO A 91 18.99 0.68 13.68
N ARG A 92 18.66 1.74 12.93
CA ARG A 92 17.26 2.11 12.67
C ARG A 92 16.56 0.91 12.05
N VAL A 93 15.76 0.21 12.85
CA VAL A 93 14.94 -0.91 12.37
C VAL A 93 13.95 -0.37 11.35
N ARG A 94 14.28 -0.53 10.06
CA ARG A 94 13.38 -0.15 8.97
C ARG A 94 12.15 -1.04 9.06
N ARG A 95 11.05 -0.47 9.54
CA ARG A 95 9.75 -1.15 9.54
C ARG A 95 9.38 -1.44 8.07
N PRO A 96 8.88 -2.65 7.76
CA PRO A 96 8.43 -2.96 6.41
C PRO A 96 7.30 -2.00 6.05
N ALA A 97 7.50 -1.20 5.00
CA ALA A 97 6.56 -0.19 4.55
C ALA A 97 6.01 -0.57 3.19
N LEU A 98 4.68 -0.49 3.03
CA LEU A 98 4.05 -0.57 1.72
C LEU A 98 4.26 0.76 1.00
N ARG A 99 4.75 0.70 -0.25
CA ARG A 99 4.86 1.89 -1.09
C ARG A 99 3.47 2.30 -1.54
N LEU A 100 2.73 3.14 -0.84
CA LEU A 100 1.29 3.39 -1.13
C LEU A 100 1.01 4.18 -2.42
N LEU A 101 1.99 4.92 -2.95
CA LEU A 101 1.82 5.68 -4.19
C LEU A 101 2.24 4.84 -5.40
N TRP A 102 1.60 5.11 -6.53
CA TRP A 102 2.03 4.55 -7.81
C TRP A 102 3.46 5.00 -8.08
N THR A 103 4.28 4.08 -8.57
CA THR A 103 5.48 4.48 -9.32
C THR A 103 4.97 4.69 -10.73
N THR A 104 5.09 5.91 -11.28
CA THR A 104 4.85 6.13 -12.71
C THR A 104 5.80 5.22 -13.46
N GLN A 105 5.25 4.15 -14.03
CA GLN A 105 6.01 3.22 -14.85
C GLN A 105 5.85 3.71 -16.28
N TYR A 106 6.89 4.37 -16.78
CA TYR A 106 6.99 4.67 -18.20
C TYR A 106 7.29 3.35 -18.91
N TYR A 107 6.28 2.81 -19.59
CA TYR A 107 6.47 1.67 -20.47
C TYR A 107 6.68 2.21 -21.88
N SER A 108 7.95 2.28 -22.32
CA SER A 108 8.26 2.40 -23.74
C SER A 108 8.19 1.00 -24.37
N LEU A 109 7.52 0.87 -25.51
CA LEU A 109 7.41 -0.42 -26.23
C LEU A 109 8.77 -0.99 -26.65
N ASN A 110 9.82 -0.16 -26.63
CA ASN A 110 11.20 -0.51 -26.98
C ASN A 110 12.13 -0.57 -25.74
N ASP A 111 11.62 -0.38 -24.52
CA ASP A 111 12.44 -0.46 -23.31
C ASP A 111 12.57 -1.92 -22.81
N PRO A 112 13.77 -2.38 -22.41
CA PRO A 112 13.94 -3.65 -21.69
C PRO A 112 13.27 -3.67 -20.29
N GLY A 113 12.59 -2.59 -19.90
CA GLY A 113 11.76 -2.49 -18.69
C GLY A 113 10.39 -3.16 -18.79
N PHE A 114 10.02 -3.73 -19.94
CA PHE A 114 8.88 -4.65 -20.01
C PHE A 114 9.15 -5.81 -19.04
N PRO A 115 8.20 -6.22 -18.18
CA PRO A 115 8.47 -7.20 -17.15
C PRO A 115 8.70 -8.57 -17.80
N GLU A 116 9.95 -8.83 -18.16
CA GLU A 116 10.46 -10.14 -18.53
C GLU A 116 10.15 -11.05 -17.34
N GLY A 117 9.36 -12.09 -17.59
CA GLY A 117 8.73 -12.88 -16.54
C GLY A 117 9.77 -13.32 -15.51
N LEU A 118 9.61 -12.87 -14.26
CA LEU A 118 10.53 -13.21 -13.17
C LEU A 118 10.89 -14.70 -13.21
N PRO A 119 12.17 -15.06 -13.04
CA PRO A 119 12.60 -16.45 -13.11
C PRO A 119 11.76 -17.28 -12.15
N ARG A 120 11.21 -18.38 -12.67
CA ARG A 120 10.40 -19.32 -11.89
C ARG A 120 11.30 -19.92 -10.82
N THR A 121 11.18 -19.41 -9.60
CA THR A 121 11.88 -19.97 -8.44
C THR A 121 11.41 -21.41 -8.23
N THR A 122 12.34 -22.35 -8.42
CA THR A 122 12.11 -23.78 -8.27
C THR A 122 12.57 -24.15 -6.86
N GLY A 123 11.64 -24.29 -5.92
CA GLY A 123 11.96 -24.70 -4.55
C GLY A 123 10.94 -24.25 -3.49
N PRO A 124 11.19 -24.60 -2.22
CA PRO A 124 10.50 -24.03 -1.07
C PRO A 124 10.60 -22.51 -1.08
N ILE A 125 9.51 -21.83 -0.73
CA ILE A 125 9.45 -20.37 -0.76
C ILE A 125 9.79 -19.86 0.64
N PRO A 126 10.74 -18.93 0.81
CA PRO A 126 11.02 -18.34 2.11
C PRO A 126 9.77 -17.62 2.63
N ALA A 127 9.37 -17.88 3.87
CA ALA A 127 8.15 -17.29 4.42
C ALA A 127 8.37 -15.85 4.89
N ARG A 128 9.59 -15.49 5.28
CA ARG A 128 9.96 -14.18 5.83
C ARG A 128 9.47 -12.99 4.99
N PRO A 129 9.66 -12.94 3.65
CA PRO A 129 9.11 -11.85 2.84
C PRO A 129 7.59 -11.76 2.85
N LEU A 130 6.90 -12.91 2.95
CA LEU A 130 5.43 -12.97 3.02
C LEU A 130 4.94 -12.46 4.38
N MET A 131 5.64 -12.82 5.47
CA MET A 131 5.36 -12.32 6.81
C MET A 131 5.54 -10.80 6.89
N LEU A 132 6.66 -10.27 6.38
CA LEU A 132 6.92 -8.83 6.34
C LEU A 132 5.84 -8.08 5.57
N LYS A 133 5.39 -8.64 4.44
CA LYS A 133 4.31 -8.07 3.64
C LYS A 133 2.97 -8.11 4.37
N ALA A 134 2.62 -9.23 5.00
CA ALA A 134 1.41 -9.37 5.78
C ALA A 134 1.40 -8.40 6.97
N HIS A 135 2.52 -8.28 7.68
CA HIS A 135 2.68 -7.30 8.76
C HIS A 135 2.52 -5.87 8.25
N ALA A 136 3.14 -5.52 7.13
CA ALA A 136 3.01 -4.18 6.55
C ALA A 136 1.56 -3.86 6.14
N LEU A 137 0.81 -4.84 5.60
CA LEU A 137 -0.62 -4.69 5.33
C LEU A 137 -1.42 -4.42 6.61
N MET A 138 -1.19 -5.22 7.65
CA MET A 138 -1.87 -5.04 8.94
C MET A 138 -1.54 -3.69 9.59
N GLN A 139 -0.33 -3.17 9.43
CA GLN A 139 0.05 -1.84 9.93
C GLN A 139 -0.66 -0.70 9.18
N VAL A 140 -0.85 -0.84 7.86
CA VAL A 140 -1.63 0.13 7.08
C VAL A 140 -3.10 0.07 7.48
N LEU A 141 -3.65 -1.14 7.65
CA LEU A 141 -5.05 -1.35 8.03
C LEU A 141 -5.38 -0.94 9.47
N LYS A 142 -4.37 -0.86 10.35
CA LYS A 142 -4.54 -0.39 11.74
C LYS A 142 -4.89 1.10 11.80
N ASP A 143 -4.34 1.90 10.90
CA ASP A 143 -4.58 3.35 10.84
C ASP A 143 -4.61 3.81 9.37
N PRO A 144 -5.72 3.53 8.65
CA PRO A 144 -5.82 3.84 7.23
C PRO A 144 -5.86 5.34 6.98
N GLU A 145 -6.44 6.12 7.89
CA GLU A 145 -6.55 7.58 7.75
C GLU A 145 -5.20 8.28 7.78
N ALA A 146 -4.29 7.94 8.71
CA ALA A 146 -2.98 8.58 8.74
C ALA A 146 -2.16 8.27 7.47
N HIS A 147 -2.38 7.10 6.87
CA HIS A 147 -1.78 6.74 5.59
C HIS A 147 -2.43 7.51 4.43
N ALA A 148 -3.75 7.64 4.41
CA ALA A 148 -4.49 8.43 3.43
C ALA A 148 -4.10 9.91 3.47
N ARG A 149 -3.97 10.53 4.65
CA ARG A 149 -3.48 11.91 4.79
C ARG A 149 -2.09 12.11 4.20
N ARG A 150 -1.19 11.12 4.36
CA ARG A 150 0.15 11.18 3.73
C ARG A 150 0.06 11.09 2.21
N VAL A 151 -0.77 10.18 1.69
CA VAL A 151 -0.99 10.01 0.25
C VAL A 151 -1.62 11.27 -0.35
N ALA A 152 -2.63 11.85 0.31
CA ALA A 152 -3.30 13.07 -0.12
C ALA A 152 -2.30 14.23 -0.29
N ARG A 153 -1.36 14.40 0.66
CA ARG A 153 -0.30 15.43 0.54
C ARG A 153 0.62 15.19 -0.65
N VAL A 154 0.92 13.93 -0.99
CA VAL A 154 1.74 13.64 -2.17
C VAL A 154 0.96 13.90 -3.45
N ILE A 155 -0.33 13.54 -3.50
CA ILE A 155 -1.21 13.85 -4.63
C ILE A 155 -1.31 15.37 -4.84
N ALA A 156 -1.47 16.15 -3.76
CA ALA A 156 -1.50 17.61 -3.84
C ALA A 156 -0.18 18.17 -4.43
N ARG A 157 0.97 17.61 -4.03
CA ARG A 157 2.28 18.02 -4.58
C ARG A 157 2.46 17.62 -6.04
N SER A 158 2.02 16.43 -6.45
CA SER A 158 2.12 15.99 -7.84
C SER A 158 1.23 16.83 -8.75
N ARG A 159 0.03 17.20 -8.28
CA ARG A 159 -0.88 18.13 -8.98
C ARG A 159 -0.28 19.51 -9.16
N GLY A 160 0.37 20.07 -8.14
CA GLY A 160 1.08 21.35 -8.26
C GLY A 160 2.22 21.35 -9.29
N LYS A 161 2.68 20.18 -9.71
CA LYS A 161 3.68 19.99 -10.77
C LYS A 161 3.09 19.67 -12.14
N GLY A 162 1.76 19.58 -12.27
CA GLY A 162 1.08 19.21 -13.51
C GLY A 162 1.18 17.73 -13.89
N GLU A 163 1.45 16.83 -12.93
CA GLU A 163 1.52 15.39 -13.24
C GLU A 163 0.12 14.80 -13.55
N ALA A 164 0.04 13.99 -14.60
CA ALA A 164 -1.21 13.37 -15.04
C ALA A 164 -1.79 12.35 -14.04
N CYS A 165 -3.10 12.13 -14.14
CA CYS A 165 -3.81 11.11 -13.36
C CYS A 165 -3.24 9.71 -13.65
N PRO A 166 -2.91 8.90 -12.62
CA PRO A 166 -2.41 7.55 -12.82
C PRO A 166 -3.49 6.65 -13.43
N LEU A 167 -3.11 5.87 -14.45
CA LEU A 167 -3.96 4.82 -14.99
C LEU A 167 -4.10 3.68 -13.97
N ILE A 168 -5.34 3.37 -13.56
CA ILE A 168 -5.64 2.27 -12.63
C ILE A 168 -6.31 1.14 -13.43
N PRO A 169 -5.58 0.07 -13.79
CA PRO A 169 -6.17 -1.03 -14.56
C PRO A 169 -7.17 -1.84 -13.72
N PRO A 170 -8.18 -2.47 -14.32
CA PRO A 170 -9.08 -3.37 -13.61
C PRO A 170 -8.31 -4.57 -13.03
N LEU A 171 -8.80 -5.11 -11.90
CA LEU A 171 -8.13 -6.23 -11.22
C LEU A 171 -8.66 -7.57 -11.74
N ALA A 172 -7.95 -8.19 -12.69
CA ALA A 172 -8.39 -9.43 -13.37
C ALA A 172 -8.69 -10.64 -12.45
N GLU A 173 -8.26 -10.60 -11.17
CA GLU A 173 -8.37 -11.71 -10.21
C GLU A 173 -9.08 -11.36 -8.88
N ALA A 174 -9.80 -10.25 -8.80
CA ALA A 174 -10.57 -9.84 -7.61
C ALA A 174 -11.45 -10.96 -7.02
N ARG A 175 -12.13 -11.70 -7.92
CA ARG A 175 -12.99 -12.87 -7.66
C ARG A 175 -12.36 -14.02 -6.85
N ARG A 176 -11.03 -14.04 -6.65
CA ARG A 176 -10.33 -15.04 -5.83
C ARG A 176 -10.27 -14.69 -4.34
N LEU A 177 -10.79 -13.53 -3.95
CA LEU A 177 -10.86 -13.03 -2.58
C LEU A 177 -12.22 -13.35 -1.94
N ARG A 178 -12.44 -12.91 -0.68
CA ARG A 178 -13.77 -12.94 -0.06
C ARG A 178 -14.76 -12.20 -0.95
N ARG A 179 -16.01 -12.66 -0.99
CA ARG A 179 -17.03 -12.19 -1.95
C ARG A 179 -17.31 -10.70 -1.78
N GLU A 180 -17.41 -10.26 -0.54
CA GLU A 180 -17.64 -8.88 -0.13
C GLU A 180 -16.51 -7.97 -0.62
N LEU A 181 -15.26 -8.40 -0.39
CA LEU A 181 -14.08 -7.66 -0.83
C LEU A 181 -13.93 -7.66 -2.36
N SER A 182 -14.36 -8.72 -3.05
CA SER A 182 -14.37 -8.77 -4.51
C SER A 182 -15.30 -7.69 -5.07
N ILE A 183 -16.53 -7.62 -4.58
CA ILE A 183 -17.53 -6.63 -5.01
C ILE A 183 -17.01 -5.21 -4.79
N ILE A 184 -16.45 -4.94 -3.61
CA ILE A 184 -15.81 -3.65 -3.31
C ILE A 184 -14.70 -3.36 -4.31
N SER A 185 -13.83 -4.34 -4.56
CA SER A 185 -12.65 -4.15 -5.41
C SER A 185 -12.94 -3.93 -6.89
N ASP A 186 -14.05 -4.48 -7.40
CA ASP A 186 -14.47 -4.32 -8.79
C ASP A 186 -14.91 -2.88 -9.08
N GLY A 187 -15.51 -2.19 -8.10
CA GLY A 187 -15.92 -0.78 -8.21
C GLY A 187 -14.79 0.23 -8.01
N LEU A 188 -13.68 -0.15 -7.35
CA LEU A 188 -12.61 0.78 -6.97
C LEU A 188 -11.99 1.57 -8.14
N PRO A 189 -11.66 0.97 -9.30
CA PRO A 189 -11.05 1.73 -10.40
C PRO A 189 -11.94 2.88 -10.89
N MET A 190 -13.25 2.62 -11.01
CA MET A 190 -14.22 3.62 -11.44
C MET A 190 -14.37 4.73 -10.41
N LEU A 191 -14.52 4.37 -9.13
CA LEU A 191 -14.66 5.35 -8.04
C LEU A 191 -13.45 6.26 -7.94
N ILE A 192 -12.24 5.71 -8.08
CA ILE A 192 -11.02 6.53 -8.06
C ILE A 192 -10.97 7.46 -9.26
N ARG A 193 -11.32 6.98 -10.46
CA ARG A 193 -11.37 7.82 -11.67
C ARG A 193 -12.37 8.97 -11.52
N GLN A 194 -13.56 8.69 -10.99
CA GLN A 194 -14.59 9.70 -10.72
C GLN A 194 -14.12 10.72 -9.70
N ALA A 195 -13.58 10.28 -8.56
CA ALA A 195 -13.06 11.16 -7.51
C ALA A 195 -11.88 12.02 -8.02
N TRP A 196 -11.09 11.50 -8.95
CA TRP A 196 -10.04 12.27 -9.60
C TRP A 196 -10.58 13.35 -10.52
N ALA A 197 -11.61 13.04 -11.32
CA ALA A 197 -12.23 13.96 -12.26
C ALA A 197 -12.99 15.09 -11.53
N SER A 198 -13.83 14.75 -10.54
CA SER A 198 -14.62 15.74 -9.78
C SER A 198 -13.75 16.75 -9.03
N CYS A 199 -12.55 16.35 -8.63
CA CYS A 199 -11.57 17.25 -8.02
C CYS A 199 -10.85 18.16 -9.03
N ALA A 200 -10.83 17.82 -10.32
CA ALA A 200 -10.28 18.69 -11.37
C ALA A 200 -11.27 19.80 -11.74
N ASP A 201 -12.57 19.50 -11.71
CA ASP A 201 -13.63 20.45 -12.05
C ASP A 201 -13.87 21.53 -10.97
N THR A 202 -13.29 21.36 -9.78
CA THR A 202 -13.45 22.25 -8.61
C THR A 202 -12.22 23.12 -8.31
N SER A 203 -11.22 23.12 -9.21
CA SER A 203 -10.01 23.98 -9.13
C SER A 203 -10.04 25.05 -10.22
#